data_AF-A0A7S1DH18-F1
#
_entry.id   AF-A0A7S1DH18-F1
#
_cell.length_a   1.000
_cell.length_b   1.000
_cell.length_c   1.000
_cell.angle_alpha   90.00
_cell.angle_beta   90.00
_cell.angle_gamma   90.00
#
_symmetry.space_group_name_H-M   'P 1'
#
loop_
_entity.id
_entity.type
_entity.pdbx_description
1 polymer ?
#
loop_
_entity_poly.entity_id
_entity_poly.type
_entity_poly.pdbx_seq_one_letter_code
_entity_poly.pdbx_strand_id
1 'polypeptide(L)'
;REVRGGSDPVVENNRLSKNFIGILCAEEGKGKLIDNVISDSVSAGLSILSAAVPEVYGCRINGSQKATGLLMVGSGNCQVSDVEMQSLRLGAVCSDGALGKIVRARIFHMAGAGVTVRGSGTRVQVSEGEVFGNT
;
A
#
# COMPACT_ATOMS: atom_id res chain seq x y z
N ARG A 1 10.17 -3.94 8.26
CA ARG A 1 11.06 -4.89 7.54
C ARG A 1 11.17 -4.41 6.10
N GLU A 2 12.31 -4.64 5.47
CA GLU A 2 12.63 -4.13 4.14
C GLU A 2 12.78 -5.28 3.14
N VAL A 3 12.27 -5.09 1.93
CA VAL A 3 12.31 -6.04 0.82
C VAL A 3 13.00 -5.36 -0.38
N ARG A 4 14.22 -5.81 -0.72
CA ARG A 4 15.09 -5.22 -1.76
C ARG A 4 15.85 -6.28 -2.57
N GLY A 5 16.41 -5.90 -3.72
CA GLY A 5 17.39 -6.69 -4.48
C GLY A 5 16.86 -8.02 -5.02
N GLY A 6 15.62 -8.06 -5.50
CA GLY A 6 15.00 -9.31 -5.99
C GLY A 6 14.70 -10.36 -4.92
N SER A 7 14.81 -10.00 -3.63
CA SER A 7 14.42 -10.88 -2.52
C SER A 7 12.94 -11.28 -2.60
N ASP A 8 12.57 -12.42 -2.02
CA ASP A 8 11.18 -12.92 -1.96
C ASP A 8 10.80 -13.36 -0.53
N PRO A 9 10.80 -12.45 0.46
CA PRO A 9 10.47 -12.80 1.83
C PRO A 9 8.95 -12.92 2.04
N VAL A 10 8.58 -13.72 3.04
CA VAL A 10 7.23 -13.73 3.60
C VAL A 10 7.24 -12.91 4.89
N VAL A 11 6.40 -11.88 4.94
CA VAL A 11 6.11 -11.10 6.15
C VAL A 11 4.65 -11.35 6.48
N GLU A 12 4.39 -12.12 7.51
CA GLU A 12 3.04 -12.55 7.84
C GLU A 12 2.70 -12.38 9.33
N ASN A 13 1.45 -12.01 9.63
CA ASN A 13 0.92 -11.95 11.00
C ASN A 13 1.72 -11.03 11.96
N ASN A 14 2.32 -9.96 11.45
CA ASN A 14 3.08 -9.02 12.28
C ASN A 14 2.25 -7.77 12.62
N ARG A 15 2.59 -7.14 13.75
CA ARG A 15 2.14 -5.78 14.10
C ARG A 15 3.32 -4.81 14.00
N LEU A 16 3.21 -3.82 13.13
CA LEU A 16 4.21 -2.77 12.92
C LEU A 16 3.61 -1.44 13.32
N SER A 17 4.17 -0.76 14.33
CA SER A 17 3.64 0.52 14.82
C SER A 17 4.70 1.60 14.88
N LYS A 18 4.34 2.87 14.63
CA LYS A 18 5.19 4.05 14.86
C LYS A 18 6.52 4.06 14.08
N ASN A 19 6.52 3.44 12.90
CA ASN A 19 7.67 3.45 11.99
C ASN A 19 7.61 4.66 11.05
N PHE A 20 8.75 5.06 10.48
CA PHE A 20 8.72 6.08 9.41
C PHE A 20 7.95 5.56 8.18
N ILE A 21 8.31 4.37 7.71
CA ILE A 21 7.54 3.56 6.77
C ILE A 21 7.30 2.20 7.44
N GLY A 22 6.07 1.67 7.40
CA GLY A 22 5.75 0.36 8.00
C GLY A 22 6.48 -0.79 7.29
N ILE A 23 6.18 -0.97 6.01
CA ILE A 23 6.84 -1.95 5.12
C ILE A 23 7.27 -1.25 3.82
N LEU A 24 8.50 -1.52 3.38
CA LEU A 24 9.06 -1.01 2.13
C LEU A 24 9.45 -2.18 1.22
N CYS A 25 8.87 -2.21 0.02
CA CYS A 25 9.24 -3.06 -1.09
C CYS A 25 9.87 -2.19 -2.19
N ALA A 26 11.10 -2.48 -2.58
CA ALA A 26 11.84 -1.71 -3.59
C ALA A 26 12.79 -2.62 -4.39
N GLU A 27 13.46 -2.07 -5.40
CA GLU A 27 14.58 -2.74 -6.10
C GLU A 27 14.25 -4.17 -6.59
N GLU A 28 13.17 -4.31 -7.37
CA GLU A 28 12.69 -5.61 -7.89
C GLU A 28 12.30 -6.63 -6.81
N GLY A 29 12.20 -6.18 -5.56
CA GLY A 29 11.74 -6.98 -4.43
C GLY A 29 10.41 -7.65 -4.74
N LYS A 30 10.42 -8.97 -4.65
CA LYS A 30 9.27 -9.86 -4.61
C LYS A 30 8.92 -10.07 -3.14
N GLY A 31 7.78 -10.66 -2.82
CA GLY A 31 7.48 -10.99 -1.44
C GLY A 31 6.01 -11.00 -1.15
N LYS A 32 5.67 -11.63 -0.03
CA LYS A 32 4.29 -11.81 0.41
C LYS A 32 4.07 -11.07 1.72
N LEU A 33 3.14 -10.14 1.72
CA LEU A 33 2.73 -9.38 2.90
C LEU A 33 1.32 -9.84 3.27
N ILE A 34 1.23 -10.72 4.27
CA ILE A 34 0.01 -11.44 4.60
C ILE A 34 -0.46 -11.06 6.02
N ASP A 35 -1.69 -10.62 6.18
CA ASP A 35 -2.33 -10.41 7.49
C ASP A 35 -1.52 -9.55 8.49
N ASN A 36 -0.77 -8.57 7.98
CA ASN A 36 -0.02 -7.65 8.84
C ASN A 36 -0.90 -6.46 9.25
N VAL A 37 -0.69 -6.00 10.48
CA VAL A 37 -1.31 -4.76 11.00
C VAL A 37 -0.25 -3.67 11.07
N ILE A 38 -0.44 -2.62 10.29
CA ILE A 38 0.46 -1.47 10.22
C ILE A 38 -0.27 -0.26 10.80
N SER A 39 0.29 0.34 11.85
CA SER A 39 -0.33 1.48 12.54
C SER A 39 0.62 2.65 12.75
N ASP A 40 0.08 3.87 12.70
CA ASP A 40 0.77 5.10 13.10
C ASP A 40 2.13 5.32 12.41
N SER A 41 2.23 4.94 11.14
CA SER A 41 3.41 5.28 10.34
C SER A 41 3.50 6.79 10.12
N VAL A 42 4.73 7.33 9.98
CA VAL A 42 4.95 8.77 9.78
C VAL A 42 4.71 9.19 8.33
N SER A 43 5.23 8.41 7.36
CA SER A 43 5.19 8.73 5.93
C SER A 43 4.20 7.84 5.18
N ALA A 44 4.38 6.52 5.24
CA ALA A 44 3.50 5.55 4.59
C ALA A 44 3.39 4.26 5.39
N GLY A 45 2.22 3.62 5.36
CA GLY A 45 2.05 2.28 5.92
C GLY A 45 2.80 1.24 5.10
N LEU A 46 2.51 1.19 3.80
CA LEU A 46 3.17 0.34 2.83
C LEU A 46 3.66 1.18 1.64
N SER A 47 4.95 1.06 1.32
CA SER A 47 5.56 1.65 0.12
C SER A 47 6.02 0.56 -0.84
N ILE A 48 5.57 0.64 -2.09
CA ILE A 48 5.99 -0.20 -3.21
C ILE A 48 6.66 0.71 -4.23
N LEU A 49 7.98 0.61 -4.35
CA LEU A 49 8.81 1.53 -5.13
C LEU A 49 9.56 0.79 -6.24
N SER A 50 10.04 1.56 -7.22
CA SER A 50 10.87 1.06 -8.33
C SER A 50 10.13 -0.04 -9.11
N ALA A 51 10.77 -1.18 -9.38
CA ALA A 51 10.18 -2.32 -10.07
C ALA A 51 9.71 -3.44 -9.13
N ALA A 52 9.41 -3.13 -7.86
CA ALA A 52 8.96 -4.13 -6.89
C ALA A 52 7.59 -4.74 -7.26
N VAL A 53 7.41 -6.02 -6.99
CA VAL A 53 6.21 -6.80 -7.37
C VAL A 53 5.69 -7.66 -6.21
N PRO A 54 5.38 -7.06 -5.04
CA PRO A 54 4.88 -7.84 -3.91
C PRO A 54 3.42 -8.28 -4.11
N GLU A 55 3.07 -9.37 -3.42
CA GLU A 55 1.69 -9.81 -3.19
C GLU A 55 1.27 -9.38 -1.79
N VAL A 56 0.17 -8.63 -1.69
CA VAL A 56 -0.35 -8.11 -0.43
C VAL A 56 -1.76 -8.65 -0.24
N TYR A 57 -1.98 -9.30 0.90
CA TYR A 57 -3.25 -9.95 1.21
C TYR A 57 -3.63 -9.75 2.68
N GLY A 58 -4.88 -9.40 2.96
CA GLY A 58 -5.43 -9.36 4.33
C GLY A 58 -4.86 -8.29 5.26
N CYS A 59 -3.97 -7.42 4.77
CA CYS A 59 -3.30 -6.43 5.58
C CYS A 59 -4.25 -5.30 6.02
N ARG A 60 -4.03 -4.78 7.23
CA ARG A 60 -4.76 -3.64 7.79
C ARG A 60 -3.80 -2.48 8.04
N ILE A 61 -4.11 -1.31 7.50
CA ILE A 61 -3.29 -0.10 7.63
C ILE A 61 -4.12 1.01 8.26
N ASN A 62 -3.67 1.56 9.37
CA ASN A 62 -4.37 2.65 10.05
C ASN A 62 -3.40 3.67 10.66
N GLY A 63 -3.91 4.82 11.11
CA GLY A 63 -3.08 5.81 11.79
C GLY A 63 -3.82 7.06 12.22
N SER A 64 -3.06 8.15 12.31
CA SER A 64 -3.52 9.43 12.85
C SER A 64 -3.66 10.54 11.79
N GLN A 65 -4.18 10.21 10.60
CA GLN A 65 -4.45 11.17 9.52
C GLN A 65 -3.23 11.90 8.92
N LYS A 66 -2.01 11.37 9.10
CA LYS A 66 -0.76 12.01 8.61
C LYS A 66 -0.10 11.28 7.46
N ALA A 67 -0.10 9.95 7.49
CA ALA A 67 0.56 9.10 6.49
C ALA A 67 -0.36 8.71 5.35
N THR A 68 0.25 8.24 4.26
CA THR A 68 -0.44 7.51 3.18
C THR A 68 -0.58 6.03 3.57
N GLY A 69 -1.70 5.38 3.28
CA GLY A 69 -1.88 3.96 3.53
C GLY A 69 -0.96 3.11 2.67
N LEU A 70 -1.19 3.17 1.36
CA LEU A 70 -0.46 2.48 0.31
C LEU A 70 0.12 3.49 -0.68
N LEU A 71 1.44 3.52 -0.83
CA LEU A 71 2.14 4.35 -1.80
C LEU A 71 2.81 3.46 -2.85
N MET A 72 2.40 3.60 -4.11
CA MET A 72 2.93 2.83 -5.24
C MET A 72 3.53 3.78 -6.27
N VAL A 73 4.84 3.70 -6.49
CA VAL A 73 5.57 4.62 -7.36
C VAL A 73 6.61 3.86 -8.19
N GLY A 74 6.67 4.09 -9.49
CA GLY A 74 7.58 3.39 -10.40
C GLY A 74 6.93 2.22 -11.10
N SER A 75 7.69 1.48 -11.90
CA SER A 75 7.19 0.48 -12.86
C SER A 75 6.80 -0.89 -12.29
N GLY A 76 6.72 -1.02 -10.96
CA GLY A 76 6.30 -2.25 -10.30
C GLY A 76 4.86 -2.65 -10.66
N ASN A 77 4.64 -3.96 -10.85
CA ASN A 77 3.33 -4.57 -11.08
C ASN A 77 2.88 -5.38 -9.85
N CYS A 78 2.12 -4.74 -8.98
CA CYS A 78 1.78 -5.28 -7.67
C CYS A 78 0.36 -5.86 -7.62
N GLN A 79 0.15 -6.80 -6.70
CA GLN A 79 -1.15 -7.40 -6.44
C GLN A 79 -1.54 -7.12 -4.99
N VAL A 80 -2.58 -6.31 -4.80
CA VAL A 80 -3.09 -5.93 -3.48
C VAL A 80 -4.52 -6.39 -3.37
N SER A 81 -4.83 -7.20 -2.36
CA SER A 81 -6.16 -7.78 -2.18
C SER A 81 -6.59 -7.86 -0.72
N ASP A 82 -7.90 -7.70 -0.50
CA ASP A 82 -8.52 -7.89 0.83
C ASP A 82 -7.88 -7.00 1.92
N VAL A 83 -7.50 -5.78 1.54
CA VAL A 83 -6.86 -4.82 2.44
C VAL A 83 -7.87 -3.84 3.04
N GLU A 84 -7.63 -3.47 4.28
CA GLU A 84 -8.38 -2.39 4.94
C GLU A 84 -7.46 -1.21 5.25
N MET A 85 -7.85 -0.01 4.83
CA MET A 85 -7.15 1.24 5.11
C MET A 85 -8.11 2.23 5.74
N GLN A 86 -7.74 2.78 6.89
CA GLN A 86 -8.58 3.75 7.58
C GLN A 86 -7.81 4.79 8.38
N SER A 87 -8.42 5.96 8.57
CA SER A 87 -7.88 7.03 9.41
C SER A 87 -6.50 7.57 8.98
N LEU A 88 -6.24 7.64 7.67
CA LEU A 88 -4.96 8.07 7.09
C LEU A 88 -5.13 9.33 6.26
N ARG A 89 -4.04 10.06 5.99
CA ARG A 89 -4.12 11.27 5.16
C ARG A 89 -4.65 10.96 3.76
N LEU A 90 -4.10 9.92 3.14
CA LEU A 90 -4.51 9.41 1.83
C LEU A 90 -4.58 7.88 1.93
N GLY A 91 -5.52 7.26 1.22
CA GLY A 91 -5.62 5.81 1.20
C GLY A 91 -4.56 5.15 0.33
N ALA A 92 -4.85 4.99 -0.96
CA ALA A 92 -3.90 4.49 -1.95
C ALA A 92 -3.47 5.59 -2.93
N VAL A 93 -2.16 5.77 -3.11
CA VAL A 93 -1.59 6.71 -4.09
C VAL A 93 -0.71 5.95 -5.05
N CYS A 94 -1.06 6.00 -6.34
CA CYS A 94 -0.36 5.31 -7.42
C CYS A 94 0.17 6.34 -8.41
N SER A 95 1.48 6.35 -8.68
CA SER A 95 2.06 7.29 -9.63
C SER A 95 3.26 6.77 -10.42
N ASP A 96 3.64 7.56 -11.43
CA ASP A 96 4.93 7.48 -12.14
C ASP A 96 5.25 6.08 -12.68
N GLY A 97 4.28 5.50 -13.40
CA GLY A 97 4.43 4.20 -14.04
C GLY A 97 3.91 3.02 -13.22
N ALA A 98 3.28 3.26 -12.06
CA ALA A 98 2.74 2.18 -11.23
C ALA A 98 1.71 1.33 -11.96
N LEU A 99 1.92 0.01 -11.90
CA LEU A 99 1.04 -1.00 -12.47
C LEU A 99 0.53 -1.90 -11.34
N GLY A 100 -0.65 -2.49 -11.54
CA GLY A 100 -1.14 -3.50 -10.61
C GLY A 100 -2.63 -3.47 -10.39
N LYS A 101 -3.06 -4.20 -9.37
CA LYS A 101 -4.46 -4.31 -9.00
C LYS A 101 -4.64 -4.11 -7.49
N ILE A 102 -5.70 -3.41 -7.13
CA ILE A 102 -6.22 -3.28 -5.77
C ILE A 102 -7.64 -3.86 -5.78
N VAL A 103 -7.81 -5.06 -5.25
CA VAL A 103 -9.06 -5.83 -5.35
C VAL A 103 -9.65 -6.04 -3.96
N ARG A 104 -10.96 -5.88 -3.77
CA ARG A 104 -11.63 -6.09 -2.47
C ARG A 104 -11.03 -5.25 -1.33
N ALA A 105 -10.60 -4.03 -1.63
CA ALA A 105 -10.09 -3.10 -0.63
C ALA A 105 -11.23 -2.33 0.04
N ARG A 106 -11.13 -2.08 1.35
CA ARG A 106 -11.98 -1.16 2.09
C ARG A 106 -11.16 0.05 2.49
N ILE A 107 -11.44 1.22 1.90
CA ILE A 107 -10.65 2.44 2.04
C ILE A 107 -11.55 3.58 2.50
N PHE A 108 -11.46 3.94 3.77
CA PHE A 108 -12.43 4.85 4.38
C PHE A 108 -11.87 5.78 5.44
N HIS A 109 -12.60 6.87 5.70
CA HIS A 109 -12.24 7.86 6.73
C HIS A 109 -10.84 8.46 6.53
N MET A 110 -10.49 8.74 5.27
CA MET A 110 -9.27 9.47 4.95
C MET A 110 -9.48 10.98 5.09
N ALA A 111 -8.47 11.71 5.58
CA ALA A 111 -8.47 13.18 5.61
C ALA A 111 -8.33 13.81 4.21
N GLY A 112 -8.05 13.00 3.20
CA GLY A 112 -7.98 13.35 1.79
C GLY A 112 -8.55 12.24 0.92
N ALA A 113 -8.09 12.14 -0.33
CA ALA A 113 -8.57 11.14 -1.27
C ALA A 113 -8.34 9.69 -0.76
N GLY A 114 -9.37 8.86 -0.93
CA GLY A 114 -9.28 7.41 -0.69
C GLY A 114 -8.35 6.73 -1.70
N VAL A 115 -8.50 7.03 -2.99
CA VAL A 115 -7.62 6.51 -4.04
C VAL A 115 -7.21 7.65 -4.96
N THR A 116 -5.91 7.74 -5.26
CA THR A 116 -5.34 8.67 -6.24
C THR A 116 -4.51 7.88 -7.24
N VAL A 117 -4.80 8.07 -8.54
CA VAL A 117 -4.02 7.50 -9.64
C VAL A 117 -3.60 8.65 -10.55
N ARG A 118 -2.29 8.84 -10.76
CA ARG A 118 -1.75 9.97 -11.53
C ARG A 118 -0.42 9.64 -12.21
N GLY A 119 0.11 10.56 -13.01
CA GLY A 119 1.40 10.41 -13.67
C GLY A 119 1.33 9.56 -14.94
N SER A 120 2.31 9.73 -15.83
CA SER A 120 2.31 9.03 -17.12
C SER A 120 2.58 7.53 -16.93
N GLY A 121 1.93 6.70 -17.73
CA GLY A 121 2.17 5.26 -17.73
C GLY A 121 1.56 4.49 -16.55
N THR A 122 0.99 5.18 -15.55
CA THR A 122 0.31 4.56 -14.41
C THR A 122 -0.98 3.87 -14.86
N ARG A 123 -1.11 2.57 -14.57
CA ARG A 123 -2.29 1.75 -14.86
C ARG A 123 -2.58 0.80 -13.71
N VAL A 124 -3.29 1.29 -12.71
CA VAL A 124 -3.75 0.49 -11.57
C VAL A 124 -5.24 0.24 -11.68
N GLN A 125 -5.65 -1.01 -11.61
CA GLN A 125 -7.06 -1.41 -11.56
C GLN A 125 -7.53 -1.43 -10.10
N VAL A 126 -8.66 -0.80 -9.81
CA VAL A 126 -9.33 -0.92 -8.49
C VAL A 126 -10.70 -1.53 -8.70
N SER A 127 -11.00 -2.64 -8.02
CA SER A 127 -12.25 -3.40 -8.23
C SER A 127 -12.74 -4.12 -6.97
N GLU A 128 -14.03 -4.47 -6.95
CA GLU A 128 -14.66 -5.32 -5.92
C GLU A 128 -14.54 -4.81 -4.47
N GLY A 129 -14.21 -3.53 -4.27
CA GLY A 129 -13.98 -2.91 -2.97
C GLY A 129 -14.95 -1.78 -2.63
N GLU A 130 -14.76 -1.19 -1.45
CA GLU A 130 -15.54 -0.08 -0.93
C GLU A 130 -14.61 1.12 -0.67
N VAL A 131 -14.95 2.28 -1.23
CA VAL A 131 -14.24 3.55 -0.98
C VAL A 131 -15.27 4.58 -0.53
N PHE A 132 -15.27 4.94 0.76
CA PHE A 132 -16.35 5.74 1.34
C PHE A 132 -15.88 6.65 2.49
N GLY A 133 -16.62 7.72 2.76
CA GLY A 133 -16.36 8.60 3.91
C GLY A 133 -14.98 9.27 3.89
N ASN A 134 -14.47 9.58 2.70
CA ASN A 134 -13.19 10.27 2.47
C ASN A 134 -13.48 11.74 2.08
N THR A 135 -12.55 12.66 2.36
CA THR A 135 -12.71 14.11 2.13
C THR A 135 -11.87 14.58 0.94
#